data_AF-A0A7X8ZA91-F1
#
_entry.id   AF-A0A7X8ZA91-F1
#
_cell.length_a   1.000
_cell.length_b   1.000
_cell.length_c   1.000
_cell.angle_alpha   90.00
_cell.angle_beta   90.00
_cell.angle_gamma   90.00
#
_symmetry.space_group_name_H-M   'P 1'
#
loop_
_entity.id
_entity.type
_entity.pdbx_description
1 polymer ?
#
loop_
_entity_poly.entity_id
_entity_poly.type
_entity_poly.pdbx_seq_one_letter_code
_entity_poly.pdbx_strand_id
1 'polypeptide(L)'
;MENLFSKAISIESNKTKTENDANAFKSTNDSLVDLFGVIGSLRGRDKEEVEDLFAKAHAEDPLLAIKMAFYARNIRGGLGERKTFKTIIRWLAINHPHQLIPNLVYIPHFGRWDDMYALIDTPVEKHMWTIVAHQFLEDMKSLKTPEAKVSLLGKWLKSANASSEETRRLGRLTAKKLGLSPREYRIALTKLRKRIKVVESQMSANKWEEIEFSEVPSKAMMNYRDAFQRHQPERFEKYKESLKSETSKINTDALFPYEILERANLDVNYIKGTFEIDKDPILEAQWKALPNYIEEPANFLVMADTSGSMTGRPMATSISLAIYFAERNRGAFHNQFMTFSRRPQFVELKGNSLREKVSHI
;
A
#
# COMPACT_ATOMS: atom_id res chain seq x y z
N MET A 1 -2.85 -12.07 44.34
CA MET A 1 -4.21 -11.50 44.52
C MET A 1 -4.19 -10.11 43.91
N GLU A 2 -5.00 -9.89 42.88
CA GLU A 2 -5.13 -8.59 42.22
C GLU A 2 -5.92 -7.64 43.13
N ASN A 3 -5.38 -6.44 43.42
CA ASN A 3 -6.02 -5.47 44.31
C ASN A 3 -7.23 -4.83 43.60
N LEU A 4 -8.45 -5.04 44.14
CA LEU A 4 -9.71 -4.55 43.56
C LEU A 4 -9.75 -3.03 43.37
N PHE A 5 -9.14 -2.25 44.28
CA PHE A 5 -9.07 -0.80 44.17
C PHE A 5 -8.15 -0.36 43.04
N SER A 6 -6.99 -1.01 42.90
CA SER A 6 -6.06 -0.76 41.78
C SER A 6 -6.71 -1.05 40.44
N LYS A 7 -7.50 -2.13 40.34
CA LYS A 7 -8.24 -2.50 39.13
C LYS A 7 -9.32 -1.47 38.79
N ALA A 8 -10.08 -1.02 39.79
CA ALA A 8 -11.12 -0.02 39.61
C ALA A 8 -10.53 1.33 39.13
N ILE A 9 -9.45 1.81 39.75
CA ILE A 9 -8.76 3.04 39.31
C ILE A 9 -8.25 2.91 37.87
N SER A 10 -7.65 1.76 37.52
CA SER A 10 -7.17 1.52 36.14
C SER A 10 -8.31 1.67 35.13
N ILE A 11 -9.46 1.00 35.37
CA ILE A 11 -10.64 1.09 34.50
C ILE A 11 -11.17 2.52 34.39
N GLU A 12 -11.32 3.23 35.51
CA GLU A 12 -11.84 4.61 35.51
C GLU A 12 -10.89 5.57 34.78
N SER A 13 -9.57 5.43 34.99
CA SER A 13 -8.56 6.28 34.35
C SER A 13 -8.42 6.05 32.84
N ASN A 14 -8.84 4.88 32.37
CA ASN A 14 -8.80 4.47 30.96
C ASN A 14 -10.02 4.99 30.16
N LYS A 15 -11.02 5.60 30.79
CA LYS A 15 -12.15 6.20 30.07
C LYS A 15 -11.73 7.47 29.32
N THR A 16 -12.26 7.65 28.12
CA THR A 16 -12.10 8.85 27.29
C THR A 16 -13.35 9.09 26.45
N LYS A 17 -13.32 10.13 25.63
CA LYS A 17 -14.33 10.38 24.61
C LYS A 17 -13.75 10.35 23.21
N THR A 18 -14.56 10.01 22.23
CA THR A 18 -14.24 10.16 20.81
C THR A 18 -14.33 11.64 20.39
N GLU A 19 -13.92 11.96 19.16
CA GLU A 19 -14.09 13.31 18.58
C GLU A 19 -15.55 13.77 18.54
N ASN A 20 -16.50 12.83 18.54
CA ASN A 20 -17.94 13.09 18.58
C ASN A 20 -18.54 12.95 19.98
N ASP A 21 -17.73 13.12 21.03
CA ASP A 21 -18.16 13.11 22.44
C ASP A 21 -18.74 11.77 22.95
N ALA A 22 -18.62 10.68 22.19
CA ALA A 22 -19.09 9.36 22.59
C ALA A 22 -18.10 8.68 23.57
N ASN A 23 -18.59 7.89 24.51
CA ASN A 23 -17.75 7.19 25.47
C ASN A 23 -16.84 6.17 24.78
N ALA A 24 -15.56 6.17 25.15
CA ALA A 24 -14.53 5.28 24.63
C ALA A 24 -13.49 4.92 25.71
N PHE A 25 -12.54 4.05 25.36
CA PHE A 25 -11.36 3.75 26.18
C PHE A 25 -10.09 4.27 25.50
N LYS A 26 -9.10 4.70 26.30
CA LYS A 26 -7.80 5.19 25.79
C LYS A 26 -6.93 4.04 25.28
N SER A 27 -7.06 2.88 25.92
CA SER A 27 -6.22 1.70 25.72
C SER A 27 -7.05 0.44 25.97
N THR A 28 -6.62 -0.67 25.40
CA THR A 28 -7.12 -2.02 25.70
C THR A 28 -6.44 -2.63 26.94
N ASN A 29 -5.47 -1.92 27.52
CA ASN A 29 -4.51 -2.38 28.54
C ASN A 29 -3.56 -3.50 28.06
N ASP A 30 -3.49 -3.70 26.74
CA ASP A 30 -2.53 -4.57 26.07
C ASP A 30 -1.85 -3.72 24.99
N SER A 31 -0.53 -3.52 25.14
CA SER A 31 0.20 -2.59 24.27
C SER A 31 0.31 -3.12 22.84
N LEU A 32 0.28 -4.45 22.68
CA LEU A 32 0.33 -5.10 21.37
C LEU A 32 -1.00 -4.89 20.65
N VAL A 33 -2.13 -5.05 21.34
CA VAL A 33 -3.47 -4.80 20.79
C VAL A 33 -3.66 -3.32 20.48
N ASP A 34 -3.18 -2.42 21.35
CA ASP A 34 -3.22 -0.98 21.11
C ASP A 34 -2.45 -0.61 19.83
N LEU A 35 -1.20 -1.08 19.70
CA LEU A 35 -0.41 -0.85 18.49
C LEU A 35 -1.11 -1.47 17.28
N PHE A 36 -1.56 -2.73 17.36
CA PHE A 36 -2.22 -3.42 16.25
C PHE A 36 -3.45 -2.67 15.74
N GLY A 37 -4.27 -2.14 16.66
CA GLY A 37 -5.48 -1.40 16.33
C GLY A 37 -5.21 -0.08 15.58
N VAL A 38 -4.06 0.56 15.80
CA VAL A 38 -3.78 1.89 15.24
C VAL A 38 -2.66 1.93 14.19
N ILE A 39 -1.81 0.90 14.08
CA ILE A 39 -0.56 0.92 13.27
C ILE A 39 -0.80 1.28 11.79
N GLY A 40 -1.96 0.91 11.23
CA GLY A 40 -2.38 1.28 9.87
C GLY A 40 -2.73 2.76 9.68
N SER A 41 -3.09 3.45 10.76
CA SER A 41 -3.52 4.86 10.75
C SER A 41 -2.43 5.86 11.18
N LEU A 42 -1.24 5.35 11.56
CA LEU A 42 -0.16 6.18 12.12
C LEU A 42 0.55 7.09 11.10
N ARG A 43 0.27 6.98 9.80
CA ARG A 43 0.98 7.73 8.74
C ARG A 43 0.96 9.24 8.94
N GLY A 44 -0.16 9.77 9.43
CA GLY A 44 -0.37 11.20 9.67
C GLY A 44 0.13 11.68 11.02
N ARG A 45 0.48 10.76 11.93
CA ARG A 45 0.83 11.07 13.32
C ARG A 45 2.30 11.45 13.47
N ASP A 46 2.61 12.02 14.63
CA ASP A 46 3.94 12.45 14.99
C ASP A 46 4.89 11.26 15.17
N LYS A 47 6.17 11.49 14.89
CA LYS A 47 7.18 10.43 14.90
C LYS A 47 7.29 9.81 16.28
N GLU A 48 7.26 10.65 17.31
CA GLU A 48 7.40 10.30 18.72
C GLU A 48 6.24 9.41 19.18
N GLU A 49 5.02 9.66 18.69
CA GLU A 49 3.86 8.82 18.99
C GLU A 49 4.00 7.41 18.39
N VAL A 50 4.50 7.32 17.15
CA VAL A 50 4.79 6.02 16.52
C VAL A 50 5.87 5.26 17.29
N GLU A 51 6.92 5.96 17.72
CA GLU A 51 8.00 5.38 18.51
C GLU A 51 7.53 4.91 19.89
N ASP A 52 6.69 5.69 20.58
CA ASP A 52 6.15 5.35 21.90
C ASP A 52 5.22 4.12 21.86
N LEU A 53 4.26 4.09 20.93
CA LEU A 53 3.36 2.95 20.75
C LEU A 53 4.14 1.67 20.42
N PHE A 54 5.14 1.79 19.53
CA PHE A 54 5.98 0.65 19.18
C PHE A 54 6.87 0.21 20.35
N ALA A 55 7.46 1.14 21.09
CA ALA A 55 8.31 0.84 22.24
C ALA A 55 7.54 0.11 23.34
N LYS A 56 6.28 0.50 23.63
CA LYS A 56 5.42 -0.18 24.59
C LYS A 56 5.09 -1.61 24.15
N ALA A 57 4.65 -1.79 22.91
CA ALA A 57 4.38 -3.11 22.34
C ALA A 57 5.63 -4.00 22.33
N HIS A 58 6.80 -3.41 22.01
CA HIS A 58 8.08 -4.11 21.98
C HIS A 58 8.55 -4.51 23.39
N ALA A 59 8.34 -3.67 24.40
CA ALA A 59 8.66 -4.00 25.79
C ALA A 59 7.80 -5.16 26.31
N GLU A 60 6.59 -5.34 25.79
CA GLU A 60 5.67 -6.41 26.15
C GLU A 60 6.02 -7.73 25.43
N ASP A 61 6.12 -7.73 24.10
CA ASP A 61 6.62 -8.86 23.30
C ASP A 61 7.45 -8.35 22.11
N PRO A 62 8.80 -8.42 22.19
CA PRO A 62 9.67 -7.98 21.10
C PRO A 62 9.43 -8.71 19.78
N LEU A 63 9.15 -10.02 19.83
CA LEU A 63 8.99 -10.83 18.62
C LEU A 63 7.70 -10.46 17.90
N LEU A 64 6.60 -10.34 18.64
CA LEU A 64 5.30 -9.99 18.07
C LEU A 64 5.29 -8.54 17.57
N ALA A 65 5.90 -7.60 18.30
CA ALA A 65 6.06 -6.22 17.84
C ALA A 65 6.83 -6.12 16.52
N ILE A 66 7.97 -6.82 16.38
CA ILE A 66 8.74 -6.84 15.13
C ILE A 66 7.92 -7.47 13.99
N LYS A 67 7.20 -8.56 14.24
CA LYS A 67 6.28 -9.14 13.25
C LYS A 67 5.21 -8.13 12.82
N MET A 68 4.65 -7.37 13.76
CA MET A 68 3.68 -6.31 13.46
C MET A 68 4.29 -5.19 12.61
N ALA A 69 5.56 -4.82 12.83
CA ALA A 69 6.25 -3.84 11.98
C ALA A 69 6.32 -4.34 10.51
N PHE A 70 6.71 -5.59 10.30
CA PHE A 70 6.76 -6.19 8.96
C PHE A 70 5.38 -6.40 8.34
N TYR A 71 4.37 -6.78 9.14
CA TYR A 71 2.97 -6.83 8.72
C TYR A 71 2.48 -5.46 8.27
N ALA A 72 2.71 -4.41 9.06
CA ALA A 72 2.34 -3.05 8.70
C ALA A 72 2.99 -2.63 7.37
N ARG A 73 4.23 -3.06 7.11
CA ARG A 73 4.89 -2.75 5.84
C ARG A 73 4.41 -3.58 4.65
N ASN A 74 4.02 -4.82 4.86
CA ASN A 74 3.75 -5.80 3.82
C ASN A 74 2.69 -5.29 2.82
N ILE A 75 3.05 -5.17 1.55
CA ILE A 75 2.14 -4.67 0.50
C ILE A 75 1.23 -5.75 -0.10
N ARG A 76 1.51 -7.04 0.16
CA ARG A 76 0.80 -8.18 -0.44
C ARG A 76 -0.17 -8.87 0.51
N GLY A 77 0.04 -8.71 1.82
CA GLY A 77 -0.74 -9.36 2.86
C GLY A 77 -0.73 -8.58 4.16
N GLY A 78 -0.56 -7.26 4.08
CA GLY A 78 -0.53 -6.36 5.21
C GLY A 78 -0.97 -4.96 4.82
N LEU A 79 -0.51 -3.95 5.57
CA LEU A 79 -1.08 -2.60 5.49
C LEU A 79 -0.36 -1.68 4.50
N GLY A 80 0.81 -2.07 3.99
CA GLY A 80 1.59 -1.26 3.06
C GLY A 80 2.13 0.06 3.63
N GLU A 81 2.16 0.24 4.96
CA GLU A 81 2.53 1.47 5.64
C GLU A 81 4.04 1.77 5.55
N ARG A 82 4.39 2.77 4.74
CA ARG A 82 5.80 3.10 4.44
C ARG A 82 6.44 3.99 5.49
N LYS A 83 5.79 5.10 5.84
CA LYS A 83 6.35 6.10 6.77
C LYS A 83 6.46 5.50 8.18
N THR A 84 5.36 4.92 8.66
CA THR A 84 5.29 4.22 9.95
C THR A 84 6.38 3.15 10.07
N PHE A 85 6.52 2.27 9.07
CA PHE A 85 7.57 1.25 9.09
C PHE A 85 8.97 1.84 9.13
N LYS A 86 9.27 2.89 8.33
CA LYS A 86 10.60 3.54 8.34
C LYS A 86 10.93 4.14 9.71
N THR A 87 9.94 4.73 10.38
CA THR A 87 10.09 5.22 11.76
C THR A 87 10.41 4.07 12.71
N ILE A 88 9.62 2.99 12.67
CA ILE A 88 9.79 1.82 13.55
C ILE A 88 11.17 1.16 13.35
N ILE A 89 11.58 0.87 12.11
CA ILE A 89 12.88 0.21 11.87
C ILE A 89 14.05 1.12 12.24
N ARG A 90 13.92 2.45 12.13
CA ARG A 90 14.96 3.38 12.59
C ARG A 90 15.06 3.36 14.11
N TRP A 91 13.93 3.33 14.83
CA TRP A 91 13.89 3.17 16.27
C TRP A 91 14.53 1.82 16.70
N LEU A 92 14.19 0.71 16.04
CA LEU A 92 14.82 -0.59 16.28
C LEU A 92 16.33 -0.57 16.01
N ALA A 93 16.77 0.11 14.95
CA ALA A 93 18.18 0.23 14.61
C ALA A 93 19.00 0.95 15.68
N ILE A 94 18.40 1.93 16.36
CA ILE A 94 19.03 2.73 17.41
C ILE A 94 19.00 1.99 18.74
N ASN A 95 17.84 1.47 19.14
CA ASN A 95 17.63 0.93 20.50
C ASN A 95 17.90 -0.58 20.61
N HIS A 96 17.64 -1.35 19.55
CA HIS A 96 17.77 -2.81 19.53
C HIS A 96 18.46 -3.33 18.25
N PRO A 97 19.68 -2.85 17.91
CA PRO A 97 20.33 -3.19 16.64
C PRO A 97 20.52 -4.70 16.43
N HIS A 98 20.80 -5.44 17.50
CA HIS A 98 20.97 -6.90 17.45
C HIS A 98 19.71 -7.65 17.01
N GLN A 99 18.51 -7.08 17.24
CA GLN A 99 17.25 -7.67 16.80
C GLN A 99 16.96 -7.31 15.34
N LEU A 100 17.38 -6.14 14.86
CA LEU A 100 17.12 -5.71 13.49
C LEU A 100 18.09 -6.32 12.48
N ILE A 101 19.37 -6.49 12.82
CA ILE A 101 20.41 -7.04 11.93
C ILE A 101 19.97 -8.33 11.20
N PRO A 102 19.49 -9.40 11.89
CA PRO A 102 19.05 -10.62 11.21
C PRO A 102 17.81 -10.42 10.34
N ASN A 103 17.04 -9.35 10.59
CA ASN A 103 15.80 -9.05 9.89
C ASN A 103 15.98 -8.11 8.68
N LEU A 104 17.17 -7.54 8.47
CA LEU A 104 17.42 -6.60 7.37
C LEU A 104 17.09 -7.19 6.00
N VAL A 105 17.37 -8.49 5.80
CA VAL A 105 17.09 -9.20 4.54
C VAL A 105 15.60 -9.25 4.19
N TYR A 106 14.71 -9.12 5.17
CA TYR A 106 13.26 -9.15 4.97
C TYR A 106 12.66 -7.78 4.60
N ILE A 107 13.38 -6.68 4.80
CA ILE A 107 12.92 -5.33 4.44
C ILE A 107 12.50 -5.25 2.96
N PRO A 108 13.30 -5.67 1.97
CA PRO A 108 12.89 -5.64 0.57
C PRO A 108 11.89 -6.74 0.21
N HIS A 109 11.77 -7.79 1.02
CA HIS A 109 10.80 -8.87 0.80
C HIS A 109 9.37 -8.40 1.09
N PHE A 110 9.14 -7.81 2.27
CA PHE A 110 7.83 -7.26 2.65
C PHE A 110 7.60 -5.84 2.15
N GLY A 111 8.69 -5.12 1.85
CA GLY A 111 8.64 -3.71 1.52
C GLY A 111 9.35 -3.37 0.20
N ARG A 112 10.26 -2.40 0.28
CA ARG A 112 11.01 -1.89 -0.86
C ARG A 112 12.46 -1.65 -0.44
N TRP A 113 13.36 -1.76 -1.40
CA TRP A 113 14.77 -1.48 -1.18
C TRP A 113 15.05 -0.04 -0.75
N ASP A 114 14.20 0.95 -1.08
CA ASP A 114 14.39 2.33 -0.60
C ASP A 114 14.01 2.53 0.87
N ASP A 115 13.42 1.53 1.51
CA ASP A 115 13.17 1.57 2.95
C ASP A 115 14.47 1.41 3.75
N MET A 116 15.49 0.77 3.16
CA MET A 116 16.85 0.64 3.73
C MET A 116 17.53 1.99 4.01
N TYR A 117 17.20 3.04 3.23
CA TYR A 117 17.78 4.38 3.45
C TYR A 117 17.40 4.97 4.83
N ALA A 118 16.33 4.49 5.48
CA ALA A 118 15.97 4.91 6.84
C ALA A 118 17.02 4.51 7.89
N LEU A 119 17.89 3.56 7.55
CA LEU A 119 18.93 3.00 8.42
C LEU A 119 20.29 3.70 8.26
N ILE A 120 20.40 4.72 7.40
CA ILE A 120 21.60 5.56 7.34
C ILE A 120 21.76 6.32 8.66
N ASP A 121 23.02 6.48 9.10
CA ASP A 121 23.40 7.11 10.35
C ASP A 121 22.83 6.36 11.58
N THR A 122 22.72 5.03 11.49
CA THR A 122 22.32 4.15 12.60
C THR A 122 23.39 3.07 12.84
N PRO A 123 23.41 2.42 14.02
CA PRO A 123 24.33 1.33 14.33
C PRO A 123 24.31 0.16 13.32
N VAL A 124 23.21 -0.05 12.61
CA VAL A 124 23.07 -1.16 11.64
C VAL A 124 23.47 -0.77 10.21
N GLU A 125 23.86 0.49 9.95
CA GLU A 125 24.12 1.01 8.59
C GLU A 125 25.12 0.14 7.82
N LYS A 126 26.22 -0.28 8.48
CA LYS A 126 27.25 -1.12 7.85
C LYS A 126 26.67 -2.45 7.34
N HIS A 127 25.86 -3.12 8.17
CA HIS A 127 25.21 -4.38 7.82
C HIS A 127 24.20 -4.19 6.67
N MET A 128 23.44 -3.10 6.70
CA MET A 128 22.53 -2.73 5.62
C MET A 128 23.27 -2.55 4.29
N TRP A 129 24.39 -1.83 4.27
CA TRP A 129 25.17 -1.64 3.04
C TRP A 129 25.78 -2.95 2.54
N THR A 130 26.18 -3.88 3.42
CA THR A 130 26.64 -5.21 3.01
C THR A 130 25.55 -5.96 2.24
N ILE A 131 24.30 -5.93 2.71
CA ILE A 131 23.16 -6.56 2.03
C ILE A 131 22.88 -5.90 0.68
N VAL A 132 22.87 -4.56 0.64
CA VAL A 132 22.67 -3.81 -0.62
C VAL A 132 23.78 -4.11 -1.64
N ALA A 133 25.04 -4.16 -1.19
CA ALA A 133 26.18 -4.46 -2.05
C ALA A 133 26.13 -5.90 -2.58
N HIS A 134 25.78 -6.87 -1.71
CA HIS A 134 25.63 -8.26 -2.11
C HIS A 134 24.58 -8.42 -3.22
N GLN A 135 23.35 -7.90 -2.99
CA GLN A 135 22.29 -7.98 -3.99
C GLN A 135 22.67 -7.24 -5.28
N PHE A 136 23.33 -6.08 -5.19
CA PHE A 136 23.77 -5.34 -6.37
C PHE A 136 24.74 -6.17 -7.21
N LEU A 137 25.70 -6.84 -6.58
CA LEU A 137 26.65 -7.71 -7.28
C LEU A 137 25.97 -8.92 -7.90
N GLU A 138 25.00 -9.54 -7.23
CA GLU A 138 24.18 -10.61 -7.79
C GLU A 138 23.39 -10.14 -9.02
N ASP A 139 22.72 -9.00 -8.93
CA ASP A 139 21.96 -8.44 -10.05
C ASP A 139 22.87 -8.14 -11.25
N MET A 140 24.06 -7.59 -11.00
CA MET A 140 25.06 -7.33 -12.04
C MET A 140 25.63 -8.60 -12.67
N LYS A 141 25.72 -9.72 -11.92
CA LYS A 141 26.06 -11.03 -12.48
C LYS A 141 24.92 -11.56 -13.35
N SER A 142 23.68 -11.50 -12.88
CA SER A 142 22.49 -11.94 -13.62
C SER A 142 22.28 -11.14 -14.91
N LEU A 143 22.69 -9.88 -14.97
CA LEU A 143 22.65 -9.10 -16.22
C LEU A 143 23.48 -9.70 -17.38
N LYS A 144 24.50 -10.51 -17.08
CA LYS A 144 25.34 -11.15 -18.11
C LYS A 144 24.60 -12.28 -18.84
N THR A 145 23.57 -12.83 -18.22
CA THR A 145 22.69 -13.85 -18.82
C THR A 145 21.45 -13.15 -19.38
N PRO A 146 21.10 -13.30 -20.67
CA PRO A 146 20.04 -12.50 -21.31
C PRO A 146 18.66 -12.66 -20.64
N GLU A 147 18.34 -13.83 -20.09
CA GLU A 147 17.02 -14.17 -19.53
C GLU A 147 16.98 -14.19 -17.98
N ALA A 148 18.12 -14.08 -17.31
CA ALA A 148 18.14 -14.13 -15.85
C ALA A 148 17.40 -12.91 -15.25
N LYS A 149 16.51 -13.19 -14.30
CA LYS A 149 15.81 -12.14 -13.55
C LYS A 149 16.78 -11.43 -12.63
N VAL A 150 16.60 -10.12 -12.50
CA VAL A 150 17.29 -9.29 -11.49
C VAL A 150 16.28 -8.89 -10.42
N SER A 151 16.77 -8.58 -9.23
CA SER A 151 15.94 -8.07 -8.15
C SER A 151 15.38 -6.67 -8.49
N LEU A 152 14.43 -6.20 -7.68
CA LEU A 152 13.91 -4.82 -7.79
C LEU A 152 14.85 -3.77 -7.18
N LEU A 153 16.06 -4.12 -6.75
CA LEU A 153 17.01 -3.17 -6.14
C LEU A 153 17.24 -1.96 -7.05
N GLY A 154 17.59 -2.19 -8.31
CA GLY A 154 17.87 -1.11 -9.28
C GLY A 154 16.69 -0.14 -9.52
N LYS A 155 15.45 -0.58 -9.29
CA LYS A 155 14.25 0.26 -9.35
C LYS A 155 14.25 1.32 -8.24
N TRP A 156 14.65 0.94 -7.04
CA TRP A 156 14.48 1.76 -5.83
C TRP A 156 15.73 2.54 -5.42
N LEU A 157 16.91 2.11 -5.88
CA LEU A 157 18.15 2.85 -5.66
C LEU A 157 18.08 4.27 -6.27
N LYS A 158 18.58 5.27 -5.53
CA LYS A 158 18.46 6.69 -5.87
C LYS A 158 19.46 7.09 -6.94
N SER A 159 19.06 7.97 -7.86
CA SER A 159 19.96 8.40 -8.94
C SER A 159 20.96 9.46 -8.46
N ALA A 160 22.23 9.31 -8.82
CA ALA A 160 23.30 10.25 -8.46
C ALA A 160 23.26 11.60 -9.22
N ASN A 161 22.28 11.78 -10.12
CA ASN A 161 22.05 13.01 -10.90
C ASN A 161 20.58 13.49 -10.85
N ALA A 162 19.80 13.06 -9.87
CA ALA A 162 18.44 13.56 -9.71
C ALA A 162 18.40 15.08 -9.45
N SER A 163 17.30 15.73 -9.85
CA SER A 163 17.05 17.15 -9.56
C SER A 163 16.87 17.40 -8.06
N SER A 164 16.18 16.48 -7.36
CA SER A 164 16.06 16.48 -5.90
C SER A 164 17.42 16.32 -5.24
N GLU A 165 17.80 17.30 -4.42
CA GLU A 165 19.07 17.32 -3.70
C GLU A 165 19.27 16.07 -2.84
N GLU A 166 18.26 15.71 -2.04
CA GLU A 166 18.32 14.54 -1.17
C GLU A 166 18.46 13.24 -1.97
N THR A 167 17.69 13.10 -3.06
CA THR A 167 17.80 11.93 -3.96
C THR A 167 19.21 11.83 -4.55
N ARG A 168 19.78 12.97 -4.97
CA ARG A 168 21.12 13.04 -5.53
C ARG A 168 22.19 12.72 -4.49
N ARG A 169 22.04 13.21 -3.25
CA ARG A 169 22.92 12.90 -2.10
C ARG A 169 22.94 11.40 -1.83
N LEU A 170 21.76 10.79 -1.67
CA LEU A 170 21.62 9.34 -1.44
C LEU A 170 22.18 8.50 -2.60
N GLY A 171 21.98 8.94 -3.85
CA GLY A 171 22.53 8.26 -5.02
C GLY A 171 24.06 8.29 -5.06
N ARG A 172 24.67 9.43 -4.72
CA ARG A 172 26.14 9.57 -4.62
C ARG A 172 26.71 8.76 -3.46
N LEU A 173 26.03 8.75 -2.30
CA LEU A 173 26.40 7.92 -1.16
C LEU A 173 26.37 6.44 -1.54
N THR A 174 25.31 6.00 -2.21
CA THR A 174 25.18 4.61 -2.69
C THR A 174 26.32 4.24 -3.64
N ALA A 175 26.64 5.11 -4.62
CA ALA A 175 27.78 4.89 -5.51
C ALA A 175 29.09 4.69 -4.73
N LYS A 176 29.36 5.57 -3.77
CA LYS A 176 30.55 5.49 -2.89
C LYS A 176 30.59 4.18 -2.10
N LYS A 177 29.46 3.77 -1.49
CA LYS A 177 29.37 2.54 -0.69
C LYS A 177 29.48 1.26 -1.52
N LEU A 178 29.13 1.32 -2.80
CA LEU A 178 29.36 0.24 -3.77
C LEU A 178 30.78 0.25 -4.38
N GLY A 179 31.64 1.23 -4.03
CA GLY A 179 32.98 1.36 -4.59
C GLY A 179 33.00 1.82 -6.05
N LEU A 180 31.95 2.52 -6.51
CA LEU A 180 31.79 2.98 -7.90
C LEU A 180 31.90 4.49 -8.00
N SER A 181 32.42 4.99 -9.12
CA SER A 181 32.24 6.39 -9.47
C SER A 181 30.77 6.71 -9.75
N PRO A 182 30.33 7.98 -9.60
CA PRO A 182 28.97 8.40 -9.96
C PRO A 182 28.60 8.11 -11.43
N ARG A 183 29.58 7.99 -12.33
CA ARG A 183 29.35 7.64 -13.73
C ARG A 183 29.07 6.15 -13.88
N GLU A 184 29.93 5.29 -13.35
CA GLU A 184 29.78 3.83 -13.41
C GLU A 184 28.47 3.38 -12.76
N TYR A 185 28.16 3.94 -11.59
CA TYR A 185 26.91 3.67 -10.89
C TYR A 185 25.67 4.00 -11.72
N ARG A 186 25.63 5.16 -12.39
CA ARG A 186 24.51 5.53 -13.26
C ARG A 186 24.37 4.57 -14.44
N ILE A 187 25.48 4.17 -15.06
CA ILE A 187 25.47 3.19 -16.16
C ILE A 187 24.91 1.84 -15.67
N ALA A 188 25.34 1.37 -14.50
CA ALA A 188 24.83 0.15 -13.89
C ALA A 188 23.32 0.23 -13.60
N LEU A 189 22.85 1.32 -12.99
CA LEU A 189 21.44 1.55 -12.74
C LEU A 189 20.61 1.55 -14.03
N THR A 190 21.09 2.19 -15.10
CA THR A 190 20.39 2.18 -16.40
C THR A 190 20.26 0.76 -16.94
N LYS A 191 21.30 -0.07 -16.86
CA LYS A 191 21.26 -1.48 -17.29
C LYS A 191 20.24 -2.28 -16.47
N LEU A 192 20.26 -2.14 -15.15
CA LEU A 192 19.32 -2.82 -14.25
C LEU A 192 17.87 -2.40 -14.54
N ARG A 193 17.59 -1.10 -14.63
CA ARG A 193 16.24 -0.57 -14.91
C ARG A 193 15.72 -0.98 -16.28
N LYS A 194 16.61 -1.11 -17.28
CA LYS A 194 16.28 -1.66 -18.60
C LYS A 194 15.86 -3.14 -18.51
N ARG A 195 16.60 -3.97 -17.75
CA ARG A 195 16.24 -5.39 -17.53
C ARG A 195 14.93 -5.54 -16.76
N ILE A 196 14.65 -4.66 -15.79
CA ILE A 196 13.39 -4.65 -15.01
C ILE A 196 12.20 -4.21 -15.87
N LYS A 197 12.43 -3.53 -17.01
CA LYS A 197 11.38 -2.89 -17.84
C LYS A 197 10.49 -1.94 -17.02
N VAL A 198 11.11 -1.01 -16.28
CA VAL A 198 10.36 -0.01 -15.52
C VAL A 198 9.56 0.88 -16.48
N VAL A 199 8.23 0.86 -16.36
CA VAL A 199 7.30 1.58 -17.25
C VAL A 199 7.63 3.07 -17.32
N GLU A 200 7.88 3.71 -16.19
CA GLU A 200 8.25 5.14 -16.13
C GLU A 200 9.53 5.44 -16.91
N SER A 201 10.47 4.50 -16.96
CA SER A 201 11.72 4.64 -17.72
C SER A 201 11.47 4.56 -19.22
N GLN A 202 10.55 3.72 -19.68
CA GLN A 202 10.17 3.63 -21.10
C GLN A 202 9.40 4.88 -21.53
N MET A 203 8.45 5.33 -20.70
CA MET A 203 7.69 6.58 -20.93
C MET A 203 8.61 7.79 -21.04
N SER A 204 9.56 7.95 -20.11
CA SER A 204 10.48 9.09 -20.10
C SER A 204 11.44 9.11 -21.29
N ALA A 205 11.72 7.94 -21.87
CA ALA A 205 12.56 7.79 -23.05
C ALA A 205 11.75 7.83 -24.37
N ASN A 206 10.46 8.17 -24.31
CA ASN A 206 9.52 8.19 -25.44
C ASN A 206 9.40 6.84 -26.18
N LYS A 207 9.66 5.72 -25.48
CA LYS A 207 9.62 4.35 -26.01
C LYS A 207 8.25 3.70 -25.76
N TRP A 208 7.18 4.38 -26.18
CA TRP A 208 5.81 3.91 -25.93
C TRP A 208 5.49 2.59 -26.64
N GLU A 209 6.10 2.35 -27.79
CA GLU A 209 5.93 1.11 -28.55
C GLU A 209 6.49 -0.14 -27.85
N GLU A 210 7.46 0.05 -26.95
CA GLU A 210 8.07 -1.05 -26.19
C GLU A 210 7.26 -1.43 -24.93
N ILE A 211 6.17 -0.71 -24.64
CA ILE A 211 5.33 -0.96 -23.46
C ILE A 211 4.31 -2.05 -23.80
N GLU A 212 4.40 -3.17 -23.10
CA GLU A 212 3.41 -4.25 -23.16
C GLU A 212 2.36 -4.06 -22.07
N PHE A 213 1.16 -3.60 -22.44
CA PHE A 213 0.11 -3.21 -21.49
C PHE A 213 -0.31 -4.33 -20.53
N SER A 214 -0.26 -5.59 -20.97
CA SER A 214 -0.55 -6.77 -20.12
C SER A 214 0.53 -7.05 -19.07
N GLU A 215 1.77 -6.61 -19.28
CA GLU A 215 2.87 -6.70 -18.32
C GLU A 215 2.91 -5.51 -17.34
N VAL A 216 2.14 -4.44 -17.61
CA VAL A 216 2.12 -3.25 -16.75
C VAL A 216 1.46 -3.58 -15.40
N PRO A 217 2.10 -3.27 -14.27
CA PRO A 217 1.49 -3.45 -12.95
C PRO A 217 0.23 -2.59 -12.76
N SER A 218 -0.81 -3.08 -12.07
CA SER A 218 -2.09 -2.34 -11.91
C SER A 218 -1.94 -0.90 -11.46
N LYS A 219 -1.10 -0.64 -10.46
CA LYS A 219 -0.94 0.73 -9.96
C LYS A 219 -0.35 1.66 -11.01
N ALA A 220 0.59 1.17 -11.83
CA ALA A 220 1.15 1.93 -12.94
C ALA A 220 0.11 2.11 -14.06
N MET A 221 -0.63 1.04 -14.41
CA MET A 221 -1.71 1.09 -15.38
C MET A 221 -2.75 2.15 -14.97
N MET A 222 -3.20 2.09 -13.73
CA MET A 222 -4.13 3.05 -13.16
C MET A 222 -3.57 4.48 -13.19
N ASN A 223 -2.32 4.70 -12.81
CA ASN A 223 -1.76 6.06 -12.78
C ASN A 223 -1.56 6.66 -14.18
N TYR A 224 -1.11 5.85 -15.15
CA TYR A 224 -0.63 6.33 -16.44
C TYR A 224 -1.55 6.05 -17.63
N ARG A 225 -2.74 5.46 -17.42
CA ARG A 225 -3.73 5.18 -18.48
C ARG A 225 -4.03 6.38 -19.39
N ASP A 226 -4.10 7.59 -18.83
CA ASP A 226 -4.35 8.82 -19.60
C ASP A 226 -3.17 9.14 -20.52
N ALA A 227 -1.94 8.84 -20.08
CA ALA A 227 -0.75 8.97 -20.92
C ALA A 227 -0.71 7.89 -22.00
N PHE A 228 -1.07 6.65 -21.68
CA PHE A 228 -1.18 5.58 -22.68
C PHE A 228 -2.22 5.92 -23.76
N GLN A 229 -3.38 6.45 -23.37
CA GLN A 229 -4.38 6.92 -24.32
C GLN A 229 -3.84 8.00 -25.25
N ARG A 230 -3.13 9.00 -24.71
CA ARG A 230 -2.61 10.13 -25.50
C ARG A 230 -1.52 9.71 -26.47
N HIS A 231 -0.63 8.80 -26.08
CA HIS A 231 0.55 8.43 -26.87
C HIS A 231 0.35 7.20 -27.75
N GLN A 232 -0.60 6.32 -27.41
CA GLN A 232 -0.83 5.02 -28.05
C GLN A 232 -2.34 4.73 -28.20
N PRO A 233 -3.14 5.65 -28.78
CA PRO A 233 -4.61 5.54 -28.76
C PRO A 233 -5.12 4.24 -29.37
N GLU A 234 -4.65 3.85 -30.56
CA GLU A 234 -5.12 2.65 -31.25
C GLU A 234 -4.75 1.36 -30.51
N ARG A 235 -3.47 1.22 -30.10
CA ARG A 235 -3.00 0.05 -29.34
C ARG A 235 -3.71 -0.05 -27.99
N PHE A 236 -3.96 1.08 -27.33
CA PHE A 236 -4.60 1.11 -26.02
C PHE A 236 -6.10 0.84 -26.09
N GLU A 237 -6.81 1.34 -27.12
CA GLU A 237 -8.22 0.96 -27.35
C GLU A 237 -8.36 -0.53 -27.65
N LYS A 238 -7.50 -1.10 -28.50
CA LYS A 238 -7.48 -2.55 -28.74
C LYS A 238 -7.24 -3.34 -27.45
N TYR A 239 -6.36 -2.85 -26.57
CA TYR A 239 -6.13 -3.45 -25.26
C TYR A 239 -7.39 -3.37 -24.38
N LYS A 240 -8.07 -2.22 -24.29
CA LYS A 240 -9.35 -2.09 -23.56
C LYS A 240 -10.42 -3.02 -24.08
N GLU A 241 -10.53 -3.20 -25.40
CA GLU A 241 -11.46 -4.14 -26.01
C GLU A 241 -11.14 -5.59 -25.60
N SER A 242 -9.85 -5.96 -25.59
CA SER A 242 -9.42 -7.30 -25.16
C SER A 242 -9.72 -7.60 -23.68
N LEU A 243 -9.78 -6.57 -22.83
CA LEU A 243 -10.18 -6.71 -21.43
C LEU A 243 -11.69 -6.96 -21.29
N LYS A 244 -12.52 -6.36 -22.15
CA LYS A 244 -13.99 -6.58 -22.14
C LYS A 244 -14.36 -8.00 -22.56
N SER A 245 -13.60 -8.59 -23.48
CA SER A 245 -13.78 -9.97 -23.91
C SER A 245 -13.09 -11.00 -23.01
N GLU A 246 -12.51 -10.57 -21.88
CA GLU A 246 -11.76 -11.42 -20.92
C GLU A 246 -10.57 -12.19 -21.53
N THR A 247 -10.10 -11.75 -22.71
CA THR A 247 -8.98 -12.39 -23.42
C THR A 247 -7.61 -11.96 -22.90
N SER A 248 -7.55 -10.83 -22.19
CA SER A 248 -6.32 -10.28 -21.61
C SER A 248 -6.39 -10.24 -20.08
N LYS A 249 -5.25 -10.45 -19.42
CA LYS A 249 -5.12 -10.34 -17.96
C LYS A 249 -4.74 -8.92 -17.54
N ILE A 250 -5.17 -8.54 -16.34
CA ILE A 250 -4.74 -7.32 -15.64
C ILE A 250 -4.25 -7.69 -14.23
N ASN A 251 -3.03 -7.27 -13.88
CA ASN A 251 -2.38 -7.68 -12.63
C ASN A 251 -2.92 -6.86 -11.46
N THR A 252 -3.70 -7.39 -10.51
CA THR A 252 -4.40 -6.62 -9.46
C THR A 252 -3.92 -6.88 -8.03
N ASP A 253 -2.94 -7.77 -7.82
CA ASP A 253 -2.53 -8.30 -6.51
C ASP A 253 -2.16 -7.28 -5.42
N ALA A 254 -1.90 -6.03 -5.79
CA ALA A 254 -1.50 -4.96 -4.86
C ALA A 254 -2.43 -3.73 -4.91
N LEU A 255 -3.62 -3.88 -5.50
CA LEU A 255 -4.61 -2.81 -5.65
C LEU A 255 -5.72 -3.00 -4.62
N PHE A 256 -6.01 -1.95 -3.85
CA PHE A 256 -7.13 -1.98 -2.91
C PHE A 256 -8.43 -1.50 -3.58
N PRO A 257 -9.61 -1.99 -3.17
CA PRO A 257 -10.91 -1.57 -3.71
C PRO A 257 -11.09 -0.04 -3.70
N TYR A 258 -10.70 0.62 -2.61
CA TYR A 258 -10.86 2.07 -2.45
C TYR A 258 -10.03 2.87 -3.45
N GLU A 259 -8.87 2.35 -3.89
CA GLU A 259 -8.00 3.04 -4.83
C GLU A 259 -8.65 3.12 -6.22
N ILE A 260 -9.50 2.15 -6.57
CA ILE A 260 -10.27 2.13 -7.81
C ILE A 260 -11.34 3.23 -7.76
N LEU A 261 -12.14 3.29 -6.70
CA LEU A 261 -13.19 4.31 -6.56
C LEU A 261 -12.60 5.72 -6.44
N GLU A 262 -11.53 5.90 -5.67
CA GLU A 262 -10.81 7.18 -5.56
C GLU A 262 -10.32 7.63 -6.94
N ARG A 263 -9.77 6.72 -7.75
CA ARG A 263 -9.26 7.05 -9.08
C ARG A 263 -10.35 7.14 -10.16
N ALA A 264 -11.53 6.62 -9.90
CA ALA A 264 -12.74 6.80 -10.71
C ALA A 264 -13.48 8.10 -10.35
N ASN A 265 -12.88 8.98 -9.53
CA ASN A 265 -13.47 10.25 -9.12
C ASN A 265 -14.84 10.09 -8.45
N LEU A 266 -14.93 9.20 -7.45
CA LEU A 266 -16.13 9.06 -6.63
C LEU A 266 -16.58 10.41 -6.07
N ASP A 267 -17.82 10.77 -6.38
CA ASP A 267 -18.45 12.01 -5.92
C ASP A 267 -19.95 11.79 -5.63
N VAL A 268 -20.57 12.77 -5.00
CA VAL A 268 -22.00 12.81 -4.71
C VAL A 268 -22.75 13.49 -5.85
N ASN A 269 -23.70 12.78 -6.45
CA ASN A 269 -24.67 13.36 -7.35
C ASN A 269 -25.79 14.03 -6.55
N TYR A 270 -25.65 15.33 -6.26
CA TYR A 270 -26.62 16.09 -5.48
C TYR A 270 -28.04 16.16 -6.09
N ILE A 271 -28.16 15.99 -7.41
CA ILE A 271 -29.46 16.03 -8.10
C ILE A 271 -30.23 14.73 -7.84
N LYS A 272 -29.55 13.59 -7.89
CA LYS A 272 -30.14 12.26 -7.69
C LYS A 272 -30.13 11.80 -6.24
N GLY A 273 -29.30 12.41 -5.40
CA GLY A 273 -29.07 11.96 -4.03
C GLY A 273 -28.34 10.61 -3.98
N THR A 274 -27.53 10.29 -4.99
CA THR A 274 -26.77 9.05 -5.13
C THR A 274 -25.28 9.35 -5.26
N PHE A 275 -24.44 8.32 -5.31
CA PHE A 275 -23.03 8.46 -5.70
C PHE A 275 -22.86 8.35 -7.22
N GLU A 276 -21.74 8.86 -7.73
CA GLU A 276 -21.32 8.63 -9.11
C GLU A 276 -19.80 8.50 -9.24
N ILE A 277 -19.39 7.82 -10.31
CA ILE A 277 -17.99 7.70 -10.72
C ILE A 277 -17.89 7.89 -12.24
N ASP A 278 -16.70 8.25 -12.69
CA ASP A 278 -16.33 8.32 -14.10
C ASP A 278 -16.38 6.94 -14.76
N LYS A 279 -16.78 6.92 -16.03
CA LYS A 279 -16.74 5.70 -16.84
C LYS A 279 -15.31 5.43 -17.27
N ASP A 280 -14.71 4.36 -16.76
CA ASP A 280 -13.36 3.97 -17.11
C ASP A 280 -13.24 2.45 -17.30
N PRO A 281 -13.06 1.97 -18.55
CA PRO A 281 -12.92 0.54 -18.83
C PRO A 281 -11.73 -0.14 -18.14
N ILE A 282 -10.66 0.61 -17.85
CA ILE A 282 -9.48 0.06 -17.17
C ILE A 282 -9.79 -0.15 -15.70
N LEU A 283 -10.40 0.84 -15.03
CA LEU A 283 -10.78 0.71 -13.62
C LEU A 283 -11.85 -0.37 -13.42
N GLU A 284 -12.80 -0.49 -14.35
CA GLU A 284 -13.80 -1.56 -14.37
C GLU A 284 -13.13 -2.95 -14.47
N ALA A 285 -12.18 -3.12 -15.40
CA ALA A 285 -11.45 -4.37 -15.53
C ALA A 285 -10.61 -4.69 -14.29
N GLN A 286 -10.00 -3.67 -13.66
CA GLN A 286 -9.28 -3.81 -12.40
C GLN A 286 -10.21 -4.25 -11.26
N TRP A 287 -11.42 -3.70 -11.18
CA TRP A 287 -12.41 -4.08 -10.17
C TRP A 287 -12.79 -5.56 -10.28
N LYS A 288 -13.14 -6.00 -11.50
CA LYS A 288 -13.50 -7.39 -11.78
C LYS A 288 -12.37 -8.37 -11.49
N ALA A 289 -11.13 -7.96 -11.75
CA ALA A 289 -9.95 -8.77 -11.49
C ALA A 289 -9.45 -8.73 -10.04
N LEU A 290 -10.10 -8.00 -9.12
CA LEU A 290 -9.70 -7.99 -7.72
C LEU A 290 -9.78 -9.41 -7.12
N PRO A 291 -8.72 -9.87 -6.42
CA PRO A 291 -8.73 -11.18 -5.76
C PRO A 291 -9.89 -11.28 -4.75
N ASN A 292 -10.35 -12.50 -4.51
CA ASN A 292 -11.33 -12.79 -3.47
C ASN A 292 -10.60 -13.13 -2.16
N TYR A 293 -10.79 -12.31 -1.13
CA TYR A 293 -10.21 -12.49 0.20
C TYR A 293 -11.20 -13.06 1.21
N ILE A 294 -12.43 -13.35 0.80
CA ILE A 294 -13.49 -13.81 1.69
C ILE A 294 -13.50 -15.33 1.73
N GLU A 295 -13.39 -15.89 2.94
CA GLU A 295 -13.56 -17.32 3.20
C GLU A 295 -15.04 -17.69 3.32
N GLU A 296 -15.39 -18.92 2.90
CA GLU A 296 -16.77 -19.42 2.97
C GLU A 296 -17.10 -19.99 4.36
N PRO A 297 -18.36 -19.90 4.84
CA PRO A 297 -19.53 -19.36 4.15
C PRO A 297 -19.61 -17.84 4.24
N ALA A 298 -19.53 -17.16 3.10
CA ALA A 298 -19.46 -15.70 3.03
C ALA A 298 -20.85 -15.06 3.15
N ASN A 299 -21.41 -14.82 4.34
CA ASN A 299 -22.74 -14.20 4.46
C ASN A 299 -22.74 -13.06 5.49
N PHE A 300 -22.19 -11.90 5.12
CA PHE A 300 -22.00 -10.75 6.02
C PHE A 300 -22.93 -9.60 5.66
N LEU A 301 -23.65 -9.04 6.63
CA LEU A 301 -24.35 -7.76 6.43
C LEU A 301 -23.38 -6.61 6.73
N VAL A 302 -22.89 -5.96 5.67
CA VAL A 302 -21.99 -4.81 5.80
C VAL A 302 -22.80 -3.55 6.12
N MET A 303 -22.31 -2.74 7.05
CA MET A 303 -22.83 -1.41 7.36
C MET A 303 -21.78 -0.35 7.00
N ALA A 304 -22.03 0.40 5.93
CA ALA A 304 -21.14 1.38 5.34
C ALA A 304 -21.45 2.79 5.86
N ASP A 305 -20.49 3.46 6.48
CA ASP A 305 -20.63 4.88 6.83
C ASP A 305 -20.58 5.73 5.56
N THR A 306 -21.65 6.45 5.27
CA THR A 306 -21.77 7.40 4.16
C THR A 306 -22.07 8.82 4.64
N SER A 307 -21.78 9.11 5.91
CA SER A 307 -21.91 10.44 6.49
C SER A 307 -20.94 11.46 5.86
N GLY A 308 -21.24 12.75 6.01
CA GLY A 308 -20.42 13.82 5.44
C GLY A 308 -18.98 13.87 5.97
N SER A 309 -18.70 13.33 7.18
CA SER A 309 -17.33 13.22 7.69
C SER A 309 -16.48 12.23 6.89
N MET A 310 -17.09 11.38 6.07
CA MET A 310 -16.37 10.40 5.26
C MET A 310 -15.80 11.00 3.96
N THR A 311 -16.04 12.27 3.63
CA THR A 311 -15.60 12.88 2.35
C THR A 311 -14.15 12.55 1.98
N GLY A 312 -13.94 12.17 0.71
CA GLY A 312 -12.64 11.80 0.17
C GLY A 312 -12.35 10.30 0.29
N ARG A 313 -11.12 9.93 0.65
CA ARG A 313 -10.71 8.51 0.77
C ARG A 313 -11.56 7.69 1.74
N PRO A 314 -12.00 8.20 2.92
CA PRO A 314 -12.83 7.40 3.81
C PRO A 314 -14.13 6.93 3.12
N MET A 315 -14.78 7.79 2.33
CA MET A 315 -15.99 7.48 1.56
C MET A 315 -15.69 6.41 0.52
N ALA A 316 -14.61 6.58 -0.25
CA ALA A 316 -14.17 5.58 -1.22
C ALA A 316 -13.88 4.23 -0.54
N THR A 317 -13.33 4.23 0.67
CA THR A 317 -13.05 3.03 1.46
C THR A 317 -14.33 2.35 1.91
N SER A 318 -15.24 3.12 2.51
CA SER A 318 -16.54 2.63 3.01
C SER A 318 -17.37 2.00 1.89
N ILE A 319 -17.58 2.74 0.79
CA ILE A 319 -18.40 2.29 -0.33
C ILE A 319 -17.74 1.13 -1.08
N SER A 320 -16.43 1.20 -1.35
CA SER A 320 -15.75 0.13 -2.09
C SER A 320 -15.77 -1.19 -1.32
N LEU A 321 -15.52 -1.17 0.00
CA LEU A 321 -15.59 -2.40 0.79
C LEU A 321 -17.02 -2.94 0.83
N ALA A 322 -18.02 -2.08 0.99
CA ALA A 322 -19.42 -2.49 0.96
C ALA A 322 -19.82 -3.19 -0.34
N ILE A 323 -19.48 -2.61 -1.49
CA ILE A 323 -19.71 -3.24 -2.80
C ILE A 323 -18.92 -4.54 -2.91
N TYR A 324 -17.63 -4.52 -2.55
CA TYR A 324 -16.73 -5.67 -2.67
C TYR A 324 -17.25 -6.91 -1.91
N PHE A 325 -17.68 -6.72 -0.66
CA PHE A 325 -18.24 -7.77 0.18
C PHE A 325 -19.63 -8.20 -0.31
N ALA A 326 -20.52 -7.25 -0.63
CA ALA A 326 -21.86 -7.57 -1.12
C ALA A 326 -21.84 -8.43 -2.40
N GLU A 327 -20.96 -8.12 -3.36
CA GLU A 327 -20.79 -8.90 -4.60
C GLU A 327 -20.29 -10.33 -4.36
N ARG A 328 -19.49 -10.52 -3.31
CA ARG A 328 -18.79 -11.79 -3.02
C ARG A 328 -19.49 -12.63 -1.95
N ASN A 329 -20.42 -12.05 -1.21
CA ASN A 329 -21.31 -12.78 -0.31
C ASN A 329 -22.07 -13.90 -1.07
N ARG A 330 -22.46 -14.92 -0.32
CA ARG A 330 -23.29 -16.05 -0.66
C ARG A 330 -24.45 -16.09 0.35
N GLY A 331 -25.66 -16.40 -0.13
CA GLY A 331 -26.84 -16.48 0.73
C GLY A 331 -27.62 -15.17 0.81
N ALA A 332 -28.21 -14.92 1.98
CA ALA A 332 -29.26 -13.90 2.15
C ALA A 332 -28.79 -12.47 1.85
N PHE A 333 -27.52 -12.15 2.11
CA PHE A 333 -26.97 -10.81 1.89
C PHE A 333 -26.15 -10.70 0.60
N HIS A 334 -26.34 -11.62 -0.37
CA HIS A 334 -25.71 -11.49 -1.68
C HIS A 334 -26.25 -10.24 -2.39
N ASN A 335 -25.34 -9.40 -2.87
CA ASN A 335 -25.61 -8.08 -3.48
C ASN A 335 -26.34 -7.10 -2.56
N GLN A 336 -26.24 -7.27 -1.24
CA GLN A 336 -26.92 -6.41 -0.28
C GLN A 336 -25.96 -5.88 0.80
N PHE A 337 -26.17 -4.63 1.20
CA PHE A 337 -25.51 -4.01 2.35
C PHE A 337 -26.37 -2.86 2.90
N MET A 338 -26.00 -2.33 4.06
CA MET A 338 -26.63 -1.14 4.64
C MET A 338 -25.71 0.06 4.55
N THR A 339 -26.25 1.24 4.31
CA THR A 339 -25.56 2.51 4.56
C THR A 339 -26.01 3.08 5.89
N PHE A 340 -25.16 3.86 6.55
CA PHE A 340 -25.60 4.73 7.63
C PHE A 340 -25.07 6.15 7.45
N SER A 341 -25.96 7.08 7.73
CA SER A 341 -25.72 8.51 7.84
C SER A 341 -26.74 9.04 8.86
N ARG A 342 -27.46 10.13 8.57
CA ARG A 342 -28.60 10.55 9.39
C ARG A 342 -29.77 9.55 9.36
N ARG A 343 -29.96 8.84 8.24
CA ARG A 343 -30.99 7.82 8.07
C ARG A 343 -30.37 6.60 7.39
N PRO A 344 -30.22 5.46 8.09
CA PRO A 344 -29.73 4.24 7.48
C PRO A 344 -30.64 3.76 6.36
N GLN A 345 -30.04 3.18 5.31
CA GLN A 345 -30.78 2.62 4.18
C GLN A 345 -30.26 1.22 3.86
N PHE A 346 -31.17 0.37 3.39
CA PHE A 346 -30.81 -0.92 2.84
C PHE A 346 -30.59 -0.77 1.34
N VAL A 347 -29.43 -1.20 0.86
CA VAL A 347 -29.01 -1.07 -0.54
C VAL A 347 -28.91 -2.45 -1.18
N GLU A 348 -29.56 -2.59 -2.32
CA GLU A 348 -29.42 -3.73 -3.21
C GLU A 348 -28.62 -3.29 -4.45
N LEU A 349 -27.47 -3.93 -4.69
CA LEU A 349 -26.62 -3.62 -5.84
C LEU A 349 -27.33 -3.96 -7.14
N LYS A 350 -27.40 -2.98 -8.05
CA LYS A 350 -28.00 -3.13 -9.37
C LYS A 350 -27.02 -2.75 -10.47
N GLY A 351 -27.14 -3.45 -11.60
CA GLY A 351 -26.28 -3.25 -12.76
C GLY A 351 -25.07 -4.19 -12.81
N ASN A 352 -24.40 -4.17 -13.96
CA ASN A 352 -23.31 -5.09 -14.29
C ASN A 352 -21.92 -4.44 -14.17
N SER A 353 -21.86 -3.11 -14.24
CA SER A 353 -20.63 -2.33 -14.07
C SER A 353 -20.52 -1.74 -12.66
N LEU A 354 -19.28 -1.47 -12.23
CA LEU A 354 -19.02 -0.76 -10.97
C LEU A 354 -19.72 0.60 -10.95
N ARG A 355 -19.74 1.31 -12.08
CA ARG A 355 -20.41 2.61 -12.20
C ARG A 355 -21.91 2.52 -11.96
N GLU A 356 -22.57 1.53 -12.55
CA GLU A 356 -24.00 1.31 -12.32
C GLU A 356 -24.27 0.98 -10.86
N LYS A 357 -23.45 0.10 -10.27
CA LYS A 357 -23.59 -0.29 -8.85
C LYS A 357 -23.46 0.92 -7.92
N VAL A 358 -22.46 1.77 -8.13
CA VAL A 358 -22.27 3.02 -7.38
C VAL A 358 -23.47 3.96 -7.54
N SER A 359 -24.05 4.06 -8.74
CA SER A 359 -25.19 4.97 -8.99
C SER A 359 -26.52 4.56 -8.36
N HIS A 360 -26.59 3.40 -7.72
CA HIS A 360 -27.76 2.91 -6.97
C HIS A 360 -27.57 3.01 -5.44
N ILE A 361 -26.45 3.58 -5.00
CA ILE A 361 -26.14 3.91 -3.60
C ILE A 361 -26.43 5.40 -3.42
#